data_AF-A0A926F4A4-F1
#
_entry.id   AF-A0A926F4A4-F1
#
_cell.length_a   1.000
_cell.length_b   1.000
_cell.length_c   1.000
_cell.angle_alpha   90.00
_cell.angle_beta   90.00
_cell.angle_gamma   90.00
#
_symmetry.space_group_name_H-M   'P 1'
#
loop_
_entity.id
_entity.type
_entity.pdbx_description
1 polymer ?
#
loop_
_entity_poly.entity_id
_entity_poly.type
_entity_poly.pdbx_seq_one_letter_code
_entity_poly.pdbx_strand_id
1 'polypeptide(L)'
;MNKDKVQLLILIFLICIIIIIYITQFKGDDYKMDLQESKSILKKNINPIIVDGHNDTMMKVIDNKTWLPKVNIGRSTDNHIDILKLKKGGLNVPFFAAFTHGYYENTTKSISRTLATINALYWTEKNNPDTFKITTSIKDILAATKDNKIAAVPTIEGAYSLDKYNGIELLNQYYDLGIRVLSLTWNYSNELGEGANRIYGDPLKTESKGGLTNLGRQVIQEMNKIGMVLDVSHLAESTFWDVISTTDAPIIASHSGVYALKEHPRNLNDKQLFALKENGGVVAVVLCSEFLTNNEQAYISDFVDHIDYIVKLIGVDHVGIGSDFDGSRIPIDLKDSSQIYKITQELLRREYGEKDIEKILGKNLLRVLEQVENRKKPRKINHNIEIIPEYKMGQIIKNRTPILKSRIKGEISDIDVEKSRIVLDGIPYRLDYDYELSTVYYKVKKPLEERFHVVSFEIYNNTGMVKKDTIIFYIQDKNNSAE
;
A
#
# COMPACT_ATOMS: atom_id res chain seq x y z
N MET A 1 -68.55 36.69 -3.30
CA MET A 1 -67.47 36.22 -2.39
C MET A 1 -67.09 37.40 -1.51
N ASN A 2 -67.16 37.25 -0.17
CA ASN A 2 -67.01 38.38 0.77
C ASN A 2 -65.60 39.02 0.63
N LYS A 3 -65.50 40.36 0.54
CA LYS A 3 -64.22 41.07 0.31
C LYS A 3 -63.14 40.66 1.32
N ASP A 4 -63.54 40.41 2.56
CA ASP A 4 -62.64 40.00 3.64
C ASP A 4 -62.04 38.60 3.41
N LYS A 5 -62.79 37.69 2.78
CA LYS A 5 -62.27 36.36 2.42
C LYS A 5 -61.25 36.43 1.29
N VAL A 6 -61.43 37.36 0.36
CA VAL A 6 -60.50 37.59 -0.75
C VAL A 6 -59.19 38.19 -0.22
N GLN A 7 -59.26 39.15 0.70
CA GLN A 7 -58.07 39.71 1.35
C GLN A 7 -57.31 38.69 2.19
N LEU A 8 -58.01 37.81 2.92
CA LEU A 8 -57.37 36.75 3.69
C LEU A 8 -56.66 35.72 2.80
N LEU A 9 -57.27 35.35 1.67
CA LEU A 9 -56.66 34.46 0.68
C LEU A 9 -55.41 35.09 0.03
N ILE A 10 -55.45 36.39 -0.27
CA ILE A 10 -54.28 37.12 -0.82
C ILE A 10 -53.15 37.17 0.22
N LEU A 11 -53.46 37.40 1.49
CA LEU A 11 -52.46 37.44 2.56
C LEU A 11 -51.81 36.07 2.79
N ILE A 12 -52.60 35.00 2.82
CA ILE A 12 -52.08 33.62 2.93
C ILE A 12 -51.18 33.28 1.73
N PHE A 13 -51.58 33.68 0.52
CA PHE A 13 -50.80 33.46 -0.69
C PHE A 13 -49.46 34.21 -0.66
N LEU A 14 -49.45 35.46 -0.20
CA LEU A 14 -48.23 36.25 -0.02
C LEU A 14 -47.30 35.65 1.05
N ILE A 15 -47.84 35.17 2.18
CA ILE A 15 -47.06 34.48 3.22
C ILE A 15 -46.47 33.18 2.68
N CYS A 16 -47.22 32.42 1.88
CA CYS A 16 -46.71 31.21 1.23
C CYS A 16 -45.59 31.53 0.23
N ILE A 17 -45.71 32.61 -0.54
CA ILE A 17 -44.64 33.06 -1.44
C ILE A 17 -43.40 33.46 -0.63
N ILE A 18 -43.55 34.18 0.48
CA ILE A 18 -42.42 34.55 1.33
C ILE A 18 -41.78 33.31 1.97
N ILE A 19 -42.56 32.33 2.42
CA ILE A 19 -42.05 31.06 2.97
C ILE A 19 -41.34 30.24 1.90
N ILE A 20 -41.86 30.21 0.66
CA ILE A 20 -41.23 29.54 -0.47
C ILE A 20 -39.93 30.26 -0.84
N ILE A 21 -39.92 31.60 -0.92
CA ILE A 21 -38.72 32.40 -1.16
C ILE A 21 -37.67 32.15 -0.07
N TYR A 22 -38.08 32.12 1.20
CA TYR A 22 -37.20 31.86 2.35
C TYR A 22 -36.65 30.42 2.34
N ILE A 23 -37.49 29.43 2.00
CA ILE A 23 -37.06 28.03 1.82
C ILE A 23 -36.14 27.87 0.60
N THR A 24 -36.35 28.63 -0.48
CA THR A 24 -35.46 28.64 -1.66
C THR A 24 -34.17 29.41 -1.42
N GLN A 25 -34.15 30.39 -0.51
CA GLN A 25 -32.93 31.06 -0.06
C GLN A 25 -32.11 30.18 0.92
N PHE A 26 -32.74 29.24 1.62
CA PHE A 26 -32.07 28.27 2.50
C PHE A 26 -31.82 26.88 1.89
N LYS A 27 -32.30 26.63 0.66
CA LYS A 27 -31.94 25.45 -0.13
C LYS A 27 -31.05 25.88 -1.29
N GLY A 28 -29.74 25.90 -1.08
CA GLY A 28 -28.81 26.01 -2.20
C GLY A 28 -27.52 26.77 -1.97
N ASP A 29 -27.16 27.12 -0.73
CA ASP A 29 -25.75 27.33 -0.44
C ASP A 29 -25.13 25.95 -0.19
N ASP A 30 -24.88 25.23 -1.30
CA ASP A 30 -23.76 24.29 -1.35
C ASP A 30 -22.53 25.12 -1.03
N TYR A 31 -22.23 25.20 0.26
CA TYR A 31 -21.04 25.86 0.77
C TYR A 31 -19.86 25.05 0.25
N LYS A 32 -19.38 25.41 -0.94
CA LYS A 32 -18.18 24.86 -1.57
C LYS A 32 -16.98 25.32 -0.76
N MET A 33 -16.85 24.77 0.44
CA MET A 33 -15.60 24.82 1.18
C MET A 33 -14.54 24.16 0.32
N ASP A 34 -13.53 24.92 -0.06
CA ASP A 34 -12.34 24.39 -0.73
C ASP A 34 -11.30 23.93 0.31
N LEU A 35 -10.18 23.33 -0.15
CA LEU A 35 -9.09 22.90 0.73
C LEU A 35 -8.55 24.03 1.62
N GLN A 36 -8.47 25.27 1.11
CA GLN A 36 -8.01 26.43 1.87
C GLN A 36 -8.98 26.74 3.00
N GLU A 37 -10.27 26.62 2.77
CA GLU A 37 -11.29 26.87 3.80
C GLU A 37 -11.31 25.74 4.86
N SER A 38 -11.15 24.46 4.47
CA SER A 38 -10.92 23.36 5.43
C SER A 38 -9.66 23.56 6.28
N LYS A 39 -8.56 24.02 5.65
CA LYS A 39 -7.33 24.41 6.35
C LYS A 39 -7.50 25.66 7.20
N SER A 40 -8.50 26.51 6.93
CA SER A 40 -8.77 27.71 7.71
C SER A 40 -9.59 27.42 8.98
N ILE A 41 -10.40 26.35 8.96
CA ILE A 41 -11.20 25.89 10.10
C ILE A 41 -10.34 25.11 11.09
N LEU A 42 -9.42 24.26 10.59
CA LEU A 42 -8.29 23.84 11.41
C LEU A 42 -7.51 25.10 11.78
N LYS A 43 -7.26 25.38 13.06
CA LYS A 43 -6.54 26.59 13.48
C LYS A 43 -5.30 26.81 12.60
N LYS A 44 -5.00 28.07 12.25
CA LYS A 44 -3.91 28.56 11.36
C LYS A 44 -2.51 27.92 11.54
N ASN A 45 -2.30 27.07 12.54
CA ASN A 45 -1.05 26.39 12.87
C ASN A 45 -1.09 24.85 12.69
N ILE A 46 -2.18 24.24 12.21
CA ILE A 46 -2.28 22.78 12.02
C ILE A 46 -2.27 22.44 10.53
N ASN A 47 -1.26 21.69 10.10
CA ASN A 47 -1.18 21.12 8.75
C ASN A 47 -1.00 19.60 8.90
N PRO A 48 -2.11 18.83 9.02
CA PRO A 48 -2.03 17.41 9.33
C PRO A 48 -1.37 16.67 8.18
N ILE A 49 -0.55 15.65 8.51
CA ILE A 49 -0.05 14.71 7.51
C ILE A 49 -1.18 13.74 7.19
N ILE A 50 -1.70 13.81 5.96
CA ILE A 50 -2.72 12.89 5.47
C ILE A 50 -2.02 11.64 4.92
N VAL A 51 -2.40 10.48 5.44
CA VAL A 51 -1.90 9.16 5.10
C VAL A 51 -3.06 8.35 4.54
N ASP A 52 -2.79 7.65 3.45
CA ASP A 52 -3.73 6.72 2.84
C ASP A 52 -3.10 5.34 2.79
N GLY A 53 -3.73 4.38 3.47
CA GLY A 53 -3.23 3.03 3.71
C GLY A 53 -3.20 2.13 2.48
N HIS A 54 -3.89 2.47 1.39
CA HIS A 54 -3.92 1.58 0.22
C HIS A 54 -4.32 2.28 -1.10
N ASN A 55 -3.53 2.06 -2.17
CA ASN A 55 -3.79 2.57 -3.53
C ASN A 55 -3.23 1.63 -4.62
N ASP A 56 -4.02 1.37 -5.66
CA ASP A 56 -3.71 0.44 -6.76
C ASP A 56 -3.07 1.09 -8.00
N THR A 57 -2.73 2.37 -7.91
CA THR A 57 -2.28 3.18 -9.04
C THR A 57 -1.10 2.58 -9.81
N MET A 58 -0.20 1.86 -9.14
CA MET A 58 0.98 1.27 -9.80
C MET A 58 0.62 0.20 -10.84
N MET A 59 -0.56 -0.43 -10.73
CA MET A 59 -1.08 -1.29 -11.77
C MET A 59 -1.39 -0.54 -13.06
N LYS A 60 -1.81 0.73 -12.96
CA LYS A 60 -2.13 1.62 -14.09
C LYS A 60 -0.88 2.24 -14.71
N VAL A 61 0.26 2.21 -14.00
CA VAL A 61 1.53 2.79 -14.48
C VAL A 61 2.19 1.93 -15.56
N ILE A 62 1.99 0.62 -15.52
CA ILE A 62 2.67 -0.31 -16.41
C ILE A 62 1.87 -0.64 -17.67
N ASP A 63 2.56 -1.02 -18.74
CA ASP A 63 1.94 -1.53 -19.96
C ASP A 63 1.44 -2.97 -19.76
N ASN A 64 0.20 -3.27 -20.18
CA ASN A 64 -0.40 -4.60 -19.99
C ASN A 64 0.33 -5.73 -20.74
N LYS A 65 1.00 -5.43 -21.86
CA LYS A 65 1.69 -6.44 -22.65
C LYS A 65 3.11 -6.65 -22.18
N THR A 66 3.87 -5.59 -21.90
CA THR A 66 5.31 -5.67 -21.58
C THR A 66 5.61 -5.62 -20.08
N TRP A 67 4.69 -5.07 -19.29
CA TRP A 67 4.84 -4.71 -17.88
C TRP A 67 5.91 -3.66 -17.56
N LEU A 68 6.49 -3.04 -18.59
CA LEU A 68 7.36 -1.88 -18.39
C LEU A 68 6.51 -0.65 -18.04
N PRO A 69 7.06 0.30 -17.25
CA PRO A 69 6.39 1.57 -16.97
C PRO A 69 6.08 2.34 -18.26
N LYS A 70 4.86 2.86 -18.36
CA LYS A 70 4.32 3.56 -19.53
C LYS A 70 3.63 4.87 -19.18
N VAL A 71 2.90 4.93 -18.07
CA VAL A 71 2.12 6.10 -17.66
C VAL A 71 2.86 6.87 -16.58
N ASN A 72 3.28 8.11 -16.88
CA ASN A 72 3.92 8.99 -15.88
C ASN A 72 2.86 9.72 -15.05
N ILE A 73 2.62 9.27 -13.82
CA ILE A 73 1.69 9.91 -12.87
C ILE A 73 2.22 11.24 -12.29
N GLY A 74 3.39 11.72 -12.71
CA GLY A 74 3.81 13.11 -12.50
C GLY A 74 3.05 14.13 -13.35
N ARG A 75 2.30 13.65 -14.34
CA ARG A 75 1.41 14.45 -15.18
C ARG A 75 -0.04 14.11 -14.85
N SER A 76 -0.96 14.98 -15.28
CA SER A 76 -2.39 14.69 -15.17
C SER A 76 -2.73 13.38 -15.90
N THR A 77 -3.51 12.54 -15.25
CA THR A 77 -4.05 11.28 -15.82
C THR A 77 -5.54 11.18 -15.59
N ASP A 78 -6.20 10.15 -16.14
CA ASP A 78 -7.61 9.84 -15.83
C ASP A 78 -7.76 8.93 -14.59
N ASN A 79 -6.65 8.50 -13.99
CA ASN A 79 -6.64 7.71 -12.76
C ASN A 79 -7.16 8.52 -11.57
N HIS A 80 -7.58 7.84 -10.50
CA HIS A 80 -7.88 8.48 -9.21
C HIS A 80 -6.63 9.18 -8.63
N ILE A 81 -5.43 8.70 -8.96
CA ILE A 81 -4.17 9.33 -8.52
C ILE A 81 -3.29 9.80 -9.68
N ASP A 82 -2.86 11.04 -9.55
CA ASP A 82 -1.59 11.54 -10.07
C ASP A 82 -0.98 12.53 -9.05
N ILE A 83 0.29 12.88 -9.20
CA ILE A 83 1.02 13.73 -8.25
C ILE A 83 0.32 15.09 -8.08
N LEU A 84 -0.27 15.64 -9.16
CA LEU A 84 -0.99 16.93 -9.09
C LEU A 84 -2.25 16.80 -8.24
N LYS A 85 -3.02 15.72 -8.39
CA LYS A 85 -4.19 15.43 -7.57
C LYS A 85 -3.82 15.18 -6.11
N LEU A 86 -2.77 14.40 -5.82
CA LEU A 86 -2.27 14.19 -4.46
C LEU A 86 -1.95 15.51 -3.77
N LYS A 87 -1.21 16.39 -4.47
CA LYS A 87 -0.89 17.73 -3.98
C LYS A 87 -2.12 18.60 -3.75
N LYS A 88 -3.06 18.59 -4.70
CA LYS A 88 -4.30 19.35 -4.61
C LYS A 88 -5.21 18.87 -3.48
N GLY A 89 -5.23 17.56 -3.20
CA GLY A 89 -6.01 16.98 -2.10
C GLY A 89 -5.33 17.09 -0.73
N GLY A 90 -4.03 17.40 -0.71
CA GLY A 90 -3.23 17.39 0.51
C GLY A 90 -2.82 16.00 0.98
N LEU A 91 -3.00 14.95 0.16
CA LEU A 91 -2.56 13.60 0.49
C LEU A 91 -1.03 13.52 0.46
N ASN A 92 -0.42 13.31 1.62
CA ASN A 92 1.03 13.39 1.80
C ASN A 92 1.72 12.03 1.67
N VAL A 93 1.10 10.99 2.23
CA VAL A 93 1.70 9.67 2.40
C VAL A 93 0.77 8.57 1.84
N PRO A 94 0.69 8.43 0.50
CA PRO A 94 -0.02 7.31 -0.12
C PRO A 94 0.80 6.01 -0.04
N PHE A 95 0.14 4.92 0.35
CA PHE A 95 0.67 3.58 0.29
C PHE A 95 0.36 3.02 -1.10
N PHE A 96 1.39 2.66 -1.87
CA PHE A 96 1.25 2.17 -3.24
C PHE A 96 1.42 0.66 -3.29
N ALA A 97 0.32 -0.03 -3.63
CA ALA A 97 0.25 -1.48 -3.69
C ALA A 97 0.95 -2.02 -4.94
N ALA A 98 1.87 -2.95 -4.71
CA ALA A 98 2.32 -3.92 -5.69
C ALA A 98 1.35 -5.10 -5.70
N PHE A 99 0.18 -4.89 -6.30
CA PHE A 99 -0.82 -5.94 -6.47
C PHE A 99 -0.41 -6.95 -7.54
N THR A 100 -0.61 -8.23 -7.24
CA THR A 100 -0.63 -9.30 -8.24
C THR A 100 -1.88 -10.15 -8.08
N HIS A 101 -2.48 -10.50 -9.21
CA HIS A 101 -3.46 -11.57 -9.22
C HIS A 101 -2.78 -12.88 -8.80
N GLY A 102 -3.52 -13.75 -8.12
CA GLY A 102 -3.11 -15.14 -7.91
C GLY A 102 -3.14 -15.89 -9.24
N TYR A 103 -2.07 -15.82 -10.02
CA TYR A 103 -1.94 -16.63 -11.23
C TYR A 103 -2.02 -18.10 -10.86
N TYR A 104 -2.80 -18.86 -11.63
CA TYR A 104 -2.90 -20.30 -11.47
C TYR A 104 -1.50 -20.94 -11.53
N GLU A 105 -1.27 -21.96 -10.69
CA GLU A 105 0.01 -22.66 -10.45
C GLU A 105 1.11 -21.88 -9.73
N ASN A 106 0.88 -20.62 -9.35
CA ASN A 106 1.86 -19.78 -8.67
C ASN A 106 3.24 -19.79 -9.35
N THR A 107 3.25 -19.51 -10.65
CA THR A 107 4.48 -19.52 -11.45
C THR A 107 5.38 -18.32 -11.11
N THR A 108 6.62 -18.36 -11.60
CA THR A 108 7.57 -17.22 -11.60
C THR A 108 6.95 -15.91 -12.11
N LYS A 109 5.83 -16.00 -12.84
CA LYS A 109 4.99 -14.89 -13.29
C LYS A 109 4.47 -14.00 -12.16
N SER A 110 4.10 -14.58 -11.01
CA SER A 110 3.68 -13.83 -9.82
C SER A 110 4.81 -12.93 -9.33
N ILE A 111 6.03 -13.46 -9.26
CA ILE A 111 7.24 -12.68 -8.91
C ILE A 111 7.42 -11.55 -9.92
N SER A 112 7.43 -11.88 -11.23
CA SER A 112 7.65 -10.89 -12.27
C SER A 112 6.58 -9.78 -12.28
N ARG A 113 5.32 -10.09 -11.95
CA ARG A 113 4.24 -9.09 -11.91
C ARG A 113 4.39 -8.13 -10.73
N THR A 114 4.72 -8.65 -9.55
CA THR A 114 5.00 -7.85 -8.34
C THR A 114 6.24 -6.98 -8.53
N LEU A 115 7.31 -7.53 -9.12
CA LEU A 115 8.52 -6.76 -9.40
C LEU A 115 8.28 -5.67 -10.45
N ALA A 116 7.39 -5.88 -11.42
CA ALA A 116 7.03 -4.85 -12.39
C ALA A 116 6.41 -3.61 -11.73
N THR A 117 5.49 -3.77 -10.76
CA THR A 117 4.87 -2.66 -10.03
C THR A 117 5.85 -1.97 -9.09
N ILE A 118 6.73 -2.74 -8.43
CA ILE A 118 7.79 -2.15 -7.61
C ILE A 118 8.73 -1.32 -8.50
N ASN A 119 9.15 -1.85 -9.64
CA ASN A 119 9.98 -1.13 -10.60
C ASN A 119 9.29 0.13 -11.16
N ALA A 120 7.98 0.08 -11.36
CA ALA A 120 7.18 1.24 -11.78
C ALA A 120 7.20 2.38 -10.75
N LEU A 121 7.24 2.06 -9.46
CA LEU A 121 7.38 3.04 -8.41
C LEU A 121 8.77 3.72 -8.44
N TYR A 122 9.84 2.95 -8.60
CA TYR A 122 11.21 3.48 -8.79
C TYR A 122 11.33 4.33 -10.07
N TRP A 123 10.70 3.91 -11.15
CA TRP A 123 10.62 4.70 -12.37
C TRP A 123 9.85 6.01 -12.15
N THR A 124 8.78 5.98 -11.37
CA THR A 124 8.00 7.18 -11.01
C THR A 124 8.85 8.17 -10.20
N GLU A 125 9.59 7.71 -9.18
CA GLU A 125 10.51 8.56 -8.41
C GLU A 125 11.59 9.15 -9.32
N LYS A 126 12.24 8.33 -10.16
CA LYS A 126 13.30 8.77 -11.07
C LYS A 126 12.85 9.89 -12.02
N ASN A 127 11.60 9.85 -12.48
CA ASN A 127 11.06 10.86 -13.39
C ASN A 127 10.46 12.08 -12.67
N ASN A 128 10.28 12.02 -11.34
CA ASN A 128 9.64 13.07 -10.56
C ASN A 128 10.38 13.35 -9.23
N PRO A 129 11.73 13.49 -9.23
CA PRO A 129 12.52 13.50 -8.00
C PRO A 129 12.25 14.70 -7.10
N ASP A 130 11.74 15.80 -7.65
CA ASP A 130 11.45 17.03 -6.90
C ASP A 130 10.12 16.97 -6.14
N THR A 131 9.21 16.08 -6.56
CA THR A 131 7.84 16.03 -6.01
C THR A 131 7.47 14.68 -5.42
N PHE A 132 8.24 13.62 -5.66
CA PHE A 132 7.95 12.26 -5.26
C PHE A 132 9.19 11.61 -4.64
N LYS A 133 9.01 10.90 -3.53
CA LYS A 133 10.08 10.19 -2.84
C LYS A 133 9.57 8.84 -2.37
N ILE A 134 10.26 7.76 -2.71
CA ILE A 134 10.05 6.47 -2.07
C ILE A 134 10.62 6.55 -0.66
N THR A 135 9.81 6.22 0.33
CA THR A 135 10.15 6.34 1.75
C THR A 135 10.12 4.99 2.44
N THR A 136 11.14 4.72 3.24
CA THR A 136 11.39 3.38 3.80
C THR A 136 11.55 3.37 5.32
N SER A 137 11.27 4.50 5.96
CA SER A 137 11.26 4.71 7.40
C SER A 137 10.36 5.88 7.75
N ILE A 138 9.93 5.98 9.01
CA ILE A 138 9.22 7.15 9.52
C ILE A 138 10.04 8.42 9.31
N LYS A 139 11.36 8.35 9.51
CA LYS A 139 12.26 9.47 9.27
C LYS A 139 12.21 9.95 7.82
N ASP A 140 12.20 9.03 6.85
CA ASP A 140 12.10 9.36 5.42
C ASP A 140 10.74 10.00 5.10
N ILE A 141 9.66 9.47 5.68
CA ILE A 141 8.30 10.01 5.50
C ILE A 141 8.24 11.47 6.00
N LEU A 142 8.72 11.71 7.22
CA LEU A 142 8.71 13.07 7.80
C LEU A 142 9.60 14.03 7.03
N ALA A 143 10.76 13.58 6.53
CA ALA A 143 11.63 14.40 5.70
C ALA A 143 10.98 14.75 4.35
N ALA A 144 10.42 13.75 3.64
CA ALA A 144 9.77 13.96 2.35
C ALA A 144 8.56 14.88 2.45
N THR A 145 7.73 14.72 3.49
CA THR A 145 6.56 15.60 3.70
C THR A 145 6.97 17.04 4.05
N LYS A 146 8.02 17.23 4.86
CA LYS A 146 8.61 18.54 5.15
C LYS A 146 9.14 19.23 3.89
N ASP A 147 9.77 18.47 2.99
CA ASP A 147 10.28 18.96 1.70
C ASP A 147 9.17 19.16 0.65
N ASN A 148 7.90 19.06 1.06
CA ASN A 148 6.74 19.12 0.20
C ASN A 148 6.85 18.14 -0.99
N LYS A 149 7.30 16.91 -0.73
CA LYS A 149 7.22 15.76 -1.64
C LYS A 149 6.07 14.84 -1.22
N ILE A 150 5.62 14.00 -2.14
CA ILE A 150 4.79 12.84 -1.83
C ILE A 150 5.71 11.77 -1.24
N ALA A 151 5.41 11.33 -0.02
CA ALA A 151 6.12 10.24 0.65
C ALA A 151 5.45 8.91 0.28
N ALA A 152 5.95 8.28 -0.77
CA ALA A 152 5.39 7.04 -1.27
C ALA A 152 5.85 5.84 -0.42
N VAL A 153 4.92 5.17 0.23
CA VAL A 153 5.18 3.95 1.01
C VAL A 153 4.90 2.74 0.13
N PRO A 154 5.91 1.92 -0.24
CA PRO A 154 5.69 0.73 -1.05
C PRO A 154 5.05 -0.40 -0.24
N THR A 155 4.01 -1.03 -0.79
CA THR A 155 3.32 -2.16 -0.15
C THR A 155 3.14 -3.33 -1.12
N ILE A 156 2.86 -4.53 -0.61
CA ILE A 156 2.44 -5.69 -1.41
C ILE A 156 1.03 -6.08 -1.00
N GLU A 157 0.16 -6.27 -1.99
CA GLU A 157 -1.19 -6.78 -1.80
C GLU A 157 -1.29 -8.17 -2.43
N GLY A 158 -1.50 -9.18 -1.59
CA GLY A 158 -1.48 -10.57 -2.00
C GLY A 158 -0.08 -11.07 -2.33
N ALA A 159 0.59 -11.65 -1.34
CA ALA A 159 1.93 -12.21 -1.49
C ALA A 159 1.97 -13.57 -2.20
N TYR A 160 1.23 -13.70 -3.32
CA TYR A 160 1.15 -14.94 -4.10
C TYR A 160 2.53 -15.45 -4.53
N SER A 161 3.47 -14.55 -4.82
CA SER A 161 4.84 -14.91 -5.22
C SER A 161 5.65 -15.71 -4.18
N LEU A 162 5.22 -15.73 -2.91
CA LEU A 162 5.94 -16.44 -1.85
C LEU A 162 5.47 -17.90 -1.79
N ASP A 163 6.42 -18.82 -1.88
CA ASP A 163 6.19 -20.25 -1.75
C ASP A 163 7.21 -20.92 -0.80
N LYS A 164 7.09 -22.23 -0.63
CA LYS A 164 7.95 -23.00 0.29
C LYS A 164 9.43 -23.04 -0.11
N TYR A 165 9.77 -22.68 -1.34
CA TYR A 165 11.14 -22.69 -1.87
C TYR A 165 11.81 -21.32 -1.77
N ASN A 166 11.06 -20.24 -1.96
CA ASN A 166 11.61 -18.88 -2.04
C ASN A 166 11.16 -17.94 -0.92
N GLY A 167 10.13 -18.29 -0.14
CA GLY A 167 9.26 -17.31 0.54
C GLY A 167 10.00 -16.37 1.51
N ILE A 168 10.92 -16.91 2.31
CA ILE A 168 11.63 -16.12 3.33
C ILE A 168 12.69 -15.20 2.72
N GLU A 169 13.44 -15.69 1.74
CA GLU A 169 14.48 -14.88 1.09
C GLU A 169 13.84 -13.86 0.15
N LEU A 170 12.78 -14.22 -0.59
CA LEU A 170 12.06 -13.29 -1.46
C LEU A 170 11.36 -12.18 -0.66
N LEU A 171 10.79 -12.49 0.51
CA LEU A 171 10.30 -11.49 1.46
C LEU A 171 11.39 -10.49 1.86
N ASN A 172 12.60 -10.98 2.15
CA ASN A 172 13.74 -10.14 2.47
C ASN A 172 14.15 -9.26 1.28
N GLN A 173 14.12 -9.78 0.05
CA GLN A 173 14.38 -8.99 -1.16
C GLN A 173 13.32 -7.90 -1.35
N TYR A 174 12.04 -8.19 -1.15
CA TYR A 174 10.98 -7.18 -1.18
C TYR A 174 11.19 -6.08 -0.14
N TYR A 175 11.57 -6.45 1.09
CA TYR A 175 11.91 -5.47 2.11
C TYR A 175 13.09 -4.57 1.70
N ASP A 176 14.14 -5.14 1.10
CA ASP A 176 15.28 -4.36 0.59
C ASP A 176 14.89 -3.42 -0.55
N LEU A 177 13.95 -3.85 -1.40
CA LEU A 177 13.35 -3.04 -2.45
C LEU A 177 12.41 -1.94 -1.91
N GLY A 178 12.27 -1.82 -0.59
CA GLY A 178 11.55 -0.73 0.06
C GLY A 178 10.12 -1.08 0.51
N ILE A 179 9.64 -2.31 0.29
CA ILE A 179 8.32 -2.74 0.78
C ILE A 179 8.28 -2.65 2.31
N ARG A 180 7.26 -2.00 2.86
CA ARG A 180 7.08 -1.84 4.31
C ARG A 180 5.79 -2.43 4.87
N VAL A 181 4.82 -2.71 4.02
CA VAL A 181 3.57 -3.37 4.39
C VAL A 181 3.33 -4.51 3.42
N LEU A 182 2.87 -5.66 3.93
CA LEU A 182 2.51 -6.81 3.10
C LEU A 182 1.22 -7.45 3.61
N SER A 183 0.27 -7.64 2.70
CA SER A 183 -0.93 -8.46 2.89
C SER A 183 -0.65 -9.89 2.39
N LEU A 184 -0.93 -10.90 3.22
CA LEU A 184 -0.57 -12.29 2.91
C LEU A 184 -1.33 -12.82 1.68
N THR A 185 -2.60 -12.49 1.56
CA THR A 185 -3.49 -12.91 0.47
C THR A 185 -4.15 -11.70 -0.18
N TRP A 186 -4.71 -11.92 -1.36
CA TRP A 186 -5.86 -11.14 -1.84
C TRP A 186 -7.11 -11.98 -1.52
N ASN A 187 -8.20 -11.84 -2.30
CA ASN A 187 -9.43 -12.59 -2.08
C ASN A 187 -9.26 -14.12 -2.21
N TYR A 188 -8.31 -14.60 -3.01
CA TYR A 188 -8.03 -16.03 -3.16
C TYR A 188 -6.97 -16.52 -2.18
N SER A 189 -7.12 -17.76 -1.73
CA SER A 189 -6.12 -18.46 -0.90
C SER A 189 -4.83 -18.72 -1.68
N ASN A 190 -3.72 -18.82 -0.95
CA ASN A 190 -2.39 -19.12 -1.48
C ASN A 190 -1.57 -19.98 -0.50
N GLU A 191 -0.28 -20.14 -0.78
CA GLU A 191 0.65 -20.93 0.04
C GLU A 191 0.83 -20.40 1.48
N LEU A 192 0.37 -19.19 1.79
CA LEU A 192 0.50 -18.55 3.11
C LEU A 192 -0.76 -18.70 3.96
N GLY A 193 -1.95 -18.69 3.34
CA GLY A 193 -3.21 -18.78 4.07
C GLY A 193 -4.45 -18.57 3.22
N GLU A 194 -5.58 -18.50 3.92
CA GLU A 194 -6.91 -18.36 3.33
C GLU A 194 -7.32 -16.89 3.10
N GLY A 195 -7.68 -16.59 1.85
CA GLY A 195 -8.26 -15.29 1.47
C GLY A 195 -9.76 -15.24 1.67
N ALA A 196 -10.36 -14.05 1.57
CA ALA A 196 -11.76 -13.77 1.89
C ALA A 196 -12.78 -14.65 1.14
N ASN A 197 -12.46 -15.11 -0.08
CA ASN A 197 -13.33 -15.99 -0.85
C ASN A 197 -13.24 -17.46 -0.42
N ARG A 198 -12.27 -17.84 0.43
CA ARG A 198 -12.05 -19.19 0.95
C ARG A 198 -11.86 -20.27 -0.12
N ILE A 199 -11.34 -19.86 -1.27
CA ILE A 199 -11.04 -20.72 -2.42
C ILE A 199 -9.69 -20.33 -3.01
N TYR A 200 -9.03 -21.28 -3.66
CA TYR A 200 -7.87 -21.00 -4.50
C TYR A 200 -8.31 -20.40 -5.84
N GLY A 201 -7.40 -19.63 -6.47
CA GLY A 201 -7.61 -19.02 -7.78
C GLY A 201 -7.50 -19.99 -8.97
N ASP A 202 -7.61 -21.29 -8.72
CA ASP A 202 -7.52 -22.32 -9.75
C ASP A 202 -8.82 -22.47 -10.55
N PRO A 203 -8.78 -23.06 -11.76
CA PRO A 203 -9.98 -23.26 -12.58
C PRO A 203 -11.09 -24.05 -11.89
N LEU A 204 -10.75 -24.93 -10.94
CA LEU A 204 -11.74 -25.70 -10.18
C LEU A 204 -12.27 -24.96 -8.96
N LYS A 205 -11.72 -23.78 -8.63
CA LYS A 205 -12.03 -23.00 -7.42
C LYS A 205 -11.97 -23.87 -6.17
N THR A 206 -10.86 -24.59 -6.02
CA THR A 206 -10.67 -25.55 -4.95
C THR A 206 -10.88 -24.88 -3.60
N GLU A 207 -11.68 -25.50 -2.74
CA GLU A 207 -11.95 -24.99 -1.40
C GLU A 207 -10.67 -24.96 -0.56
N SER A 208 -10.50 -23.89 0.20
CA SER A 208 -9.44 -23.77 1.18
C SER A 208 -9.80 -24.49 2.47
N LYS A 209 -8.78 -25.00 3.17
CA LYS A 209 -8.94 -25.68 4.47
C LYS A 209 -8.92 -24.73 5.67
N GLY A 210 -8.87 -23.42 5.44
CA GLY A 210 -8.87 -22.41 6.49
C GLY A 210 -7.49 -22.00 7.01
N GLY A 211 -7.42 -20.76 7.52
CA GLY A 211 -6.35 -20.33 8.42
C GLY A 211 -5.02 -20.00 7.76
N LEU A 212 -3.98 -19.93 8.60
CA LEU A 212 -2.58 -19.79 8.16
C LEU A 212 -1.94 -21.16 7.93
N THR A 213 -1.14 -21.26 6.88
CA THR A 213 -0.23 -22.40 6.68
C THR A 213 1.00 -22.28 7.58
N ASN A 214 1.81 -23.34 7.68
CA ASN A 214 3.10 -23.29 8.36
C ASN A 214 4.04 -22.24 7.74
N LEU A 215 4.03 -22.11 6.41
CA LEU A 215 4.81 -21.10 5.71
C LEU A 215 4.30 -19.69 6.05
N GLY A 216 2.98 -19.48 6.07
CA GLY A 216 2.39 -18.20 6.47
C GLY A 216 2.84 -17.75 7.86
N ARG A 217 2.89 -18.68 8.83
CA ARG A 217 3.41 -18.37 10.18
C ARG A 217 4.88 -18.00 10.18
N GLN A 218 5.72 -18.70 9.40
CA GLN A 218 7.14 -18.36 9.26
C GLN A 218 7.34 -16.99 8.60
N VAL A 219 6.53 -16.65 7.59
CA VAL A 219 6.54 -15.34 6.95
C VAL A 219 6.19 -14.23 7.94
N ILE A 220 5.14 -14.39 8.76
CA ILE A 220 4.77 -13.41 9.80
C ILE A 220 5.91 -13.23 10.82
N GLN A 221 6.55 -14.32 11.25
CA GLN A 221 7.67 -14.25 12.18
C GLN A 221 8.86 -13.48 11.57
N GLU A 222 9.16 -13.69 10.30
CA GLU A 222 10.21 -12.92 9.61
C GLU A 222 9.80 -11.46 9.41
N MET A 223 8.54 -11.15 9.09
CA MET A 223 8.00 -9.79 9.01
C MET A 223 8.20 -9.04 10.33
N ASN A 224 7.85 -9.65 11.46
CA ASN A 224 8.07 -9.10 12.80
C ASN A 224 9.55 -8.81 13.07
N LYS A 225 10.45 -9.71 12.64
CA LYS A 225 11.89 -9.58 12.83
C LYS A 225 12.51 -8.47 11.98
N ILE A 226 12.07 -8.30 10.73
CA ILE A 226 12.61 -7.29 9.81
C ILE A 226 11.93 -5.92 9.95
N GLY A 227 10.83 -5.83 10.70
CA GLY A 227 10.04 -4.60 10.87
C GLY A 227 9.20 -4.30 9.63
N MET A 228 8.51 -5.30 9.09
CA MET A 228 7.50 -5.15 8.04
C MET A 228 6.11 -5.26 8.65
N VAL A 229 5.23 -4.30 8.34
CA VAL A 229 3.86 -4.29 8.84
C VAL A 229 3.04 -5.37 8.15
N LEU A 230 2.28 -6.12 8.95
CA LEU A 230 1.33 -7.11 8.47
C LEU A 230 -0.04 -6.45 8.21
N ASP A 231 -0.54 -6.59 6.99
CA ASP A 231 -1.87 -6.17 6.60
C ASP A 231 -2.84 -7.37 6.58
N VAL A 232 -3.96 -7.22 7.28
CA VAL A 232 -5.02 -8.23 7.41
C VAL A 232 -6.22 -8.00 6.51
N SER A 233 -6.19 -6.96 5.67
CA SER A 233 -7.14 -6.82 4.57
C SER A 233 -7.08 -8.08 3.68
N HIS A 234 -8.21 -8.45 3.11
CA HIS A 234 -8.44 -9.65 2.29
C HIS A 234 -8.38 -11.00 2.97
N LEU A 235 -7.98 -11.10 4.24
CA LEU A 235 -7.95 -12.39 4.93
C LEU A 235 -9.36 -12.92 5.17
N ALA A 236 -9.52 -14.24 5.14
CA ALA A 236 -10.66 -14.86 5.78
C ALA A 236 -10.61 -14.65 7.30
N GLU A 237 -11.78 -14.68 7.95
CA GLU A 237 -11.87 -14.54 9.41
C GLU A 237 -11.01 -15.59 10.15
N SER A 238 -10.98 -16.84 9.66
CA SER A 238 -10.13 -17.92 10.18
C SER A 238 -8.65 -17.51 10.21
N THR A 239 -8.15 -16.97 9.11
CA THR A 239 -6.77 -16.51 8.95
C THR A 239 -6.48 -15.26 9.76
N PHE A 240 -7.44 -14.34 9.91
CA PHE A 240 -7.32 -13.19 10.80
C PHE A 240 -7.02 -13.64 12.24
N TRP A 241 -7.77 -14.62 12.76
CA TRP A 241 -7.55 -15.13 14.13
C TRP A 241 -6.20 -15.84 14.29
N ASP A 242 -5.79 -16.59 13.28
CA ASP A 242 -4.46 -17.18 13.22
C ASP A 242 -3.34 -16.12 13.18
N VAL A 243 -3.56 -15.00 12.48
CA VAL A 243 -2.64 -13.86 12.49
C VAL A 243 -2.53 -13.26 13.89
N ILE A 244 -3.66 -12.95 14.54
CA ILE A 244 -3.67 -12.36 15.89
C ILE A 244 -2.92 -13.23 16.90
N SER A 245 -3.02 -14.56 16.80
CA SER A 245 -2.30 -15.48 17.67
C SER A 245 -0.81 -15.68 17.32
N THR A 246 -0.39 -15.30 16.10
CA THR A 246 0.98 -15.51 15.61
C THR A 246 1.84 -14.25 15.69
N THR A 247 1.23 -13.07 15.45
CA THR A 247 1.97 -11.83 15.37
C THR A 247 2.21 -11.22 16.75
N ASP A 248 3.46 -10.84 17.00
CA ASP A 248 3.76 -10.04 18.18
C ASP A 248 3.58 -8.54 17.90
N ALA A 249 3.53 -8.11 16.63
CA ALA A 249 3.57 -6.70 16.24
C ALA A 249 2.17 -6.13 15.94
N PRO A 250 1.97 -4.81 16.08
CA PRO A 250 0.75 -4.15 15.65
C PRO A 250 0.47 -4.38 14.16
N ILE A 251 -0.76 -4.75 13.84
CA ILE A 251 -1.24 -4.97 12.46
C ILE A 251 -1.98 -3.75 11.91
N ILE A 252 -2.21 -3.73 10.60
CA ILE A 252 -3.22 -2.86 10.00
C ILE A 252 -4.25 -3.69 9.24
N ALA A 253 -5.46 -3.18 9.11
CA ALA A 253 -6.31 -3.48 7.97
C ALA A 253 -6.21 -2.26 7.03
N SER A 254 -5.36 -2.33 6.00
CA SER A 254 -5.01 -1.22 5.11
C SER A 254 -6.19 -0.64 4.32
N HIS A 255 -7.24 -1.43 4.08
CA HIS A 255 -8.48 -1.00 3.43
C HIS A 255 -9.59 -2.03 3.73
N SER A 256 -10.39 -1.80 4.77
CA SER A 256 -11.54 -2.65 5.12
C SER A 256 -12.66 -1.84 5.78
N GLY A 257 -13.91 -2.27 5.64
CA GLY A 257 -15.06 -1.63 6.26
C GLY A 257 -15.54 -2.34 7.54
N VAL A 258 -16.76 -2.03 7.96
CA VAL A 258 -17.39 -2.49 9.20
C VAL A 258 -18.56 -3.41 8.85
N TYR A 259 -18.52 -4.65 9.33
CA TYR A 259 -19.51 -5.67 8.97
C TYR A 259 -20.91 -5.32 9.49
N ALA A 260 -20.99 -4.72 10.67
CA ALA A 260 -22.26 -4.31 11.29
C ALA A 260 -23.03 -3.25 10.48
N LEU A 261 -22.34 -2.43 9.67
CA LEU A 261 -22.98 -1.45 8.78
C LEU A 261 -23.26 -2.04 7.40
N LYS A 262 -22.34 -2.85 6.89
CA LYS A 262 -22.46 -3.53 5.61
C LYS A 262 -21.92 -4.96 5.73
N GLU A 263 -22.84 -5.91 5.75
CA GLU A 263 -22.53 -7.35 5.76
C GLU A 263 -21.84 -7.73 4.45
N HIS A 264 -20.51 -7.85 4.52
CA HIS A 264 -19.66 -8.18 3.38
C HIS A 264 -18.40 -8.91 3.91
N PRO A 265 -17.93 -9.99 3.26
CA PRO A 265 -16.79 -10.78 3.75
C PRO A 265 -15.46 -10.01 3.80
N ARG A 266 -15.38 -8.84 3.15
CA ARG A 266 -14.24 -7.92 3.25
C ARG A 266 -14.29 -6.96 4.44
N ASN A 267 -15.42 -6.87 5.13
CA ASN A 267 -15.57 -6.00 6.29
C ASN A 267 -15.27 -6.75 7.59
N LEU A 268 -14.67 -6.04 8.54
CA LEU A 268 -14.32 -6.60 9.84
C LEU A 268 -15.54 -6.61 10.76
N ASN A 269 -15.76 -7.72 11.47
CA ASN A 269 -16.76 -7.80 12.52
C ASN A 269 -16.24 -7.22 13.85
N ASP A 270 -17.14 -6.96 14.79
CA ASP A 270 -16.81 -6.32 16.07
C ASP A 270 -15.74 -7.07 16.86
N LYS A 271 -15.74 -8.41 16.83
CA LYS A 271 -14.72 -9.21 17.51
C LYS A 271 -13.35 -8.95 16.90
N GLN A 272 -13.25 -8.90 15.57
CA GLN A 272 -12.01 -8.57 14.87
C GLN A 272 -11.55 -7.14 15.20
N LEU A 273 -12.48 -6.17 15.26
CA LEU A 273 -12.18 -4.79 15.66
C LEU A 273 -11.62 -4.71 17.09
N PHE A 274 -12.22 -5.42 18.06
CA PHE A 274 -11.68 -5.50 19.42
C PHE A 274 -10.31 -6.16 19.47
N ALA A 275 -10.11 -7.28 18.76
CA ALA A 275 -8.81 -7.94 18.73
C ALA A 275 -7.70 -7.07 18.10
N LEU A 276 -8.04 -6.31 17.04
CA LEU A 276 -7.14 -5.35 16.42
C LEU A 276 -6.80 -4.21 17.39
N LYS A 277 -7.77 -3.73 18.18
CA LYS A 277 -7.53 -2.75 19.25
C LYS A 277 -6.54 -3.28 20.29
N GLU A 278 -6.77 -4.47 20.82
CA GLU A 278 -5.90 -5.09 21.84
C GLU A 278 -4.48 -5.36 21.30
N ASN A 279 -4.36 -5.68 20.01
CA ASN A 279 -3.08 -5.80 19.32
C ASN A 279 -2.36 -4.43 19.13
N GLY A 280 -3.08 -3.31 19.25
CA GLY A 280 -2.57 -1.96 19.02
C GLY A 280 -2.64 -1.51 17.56
N GLY A 281 -3.36 -2.24 16.71
CA GLY A 281 -3.46 -2.01 15.27
C GLY A 281 -4.37 -0.87 14.86
N VAL A 282 -4.55 -0.69 13.54
CA VAL A 282 -5.40 0.35 12.94
C VAL A 282 -6.23 -0.22 11.78
N VAL A 283 -7.50 0.17 11.69
CA VAL A 283 -8.34 -0.05 10.51
C VAL A 283 -8.34 1.21 9.67
N ALA A 284 -7.73 1.13 8.49
CA ALA A 284 -7.91 2.13 7.45
C ALA A 284 -9.21 1.82 6.70
N VAL A 285 -10.21 2.68 6.88
CA VAL A 285 -11.54 2.50 6.28
C VAL A 285 -11.43 2.63 4.78
N VAL A 286 -12.16 1.77 4.06
CA VAL A 286 -12.14 1.69 2.59
C VAL A 286 -13.26 2.49 1.94
N LEU A 287 -12.96 3.16 0.82
CA LEU A 287 -13.95 3.93 0.06
C LEU A 287 -14.76 3.06 -0.94
N CYS A 288 -14.43 1.78 -1.09
CA CYS A 288 -15.15 0.86 -1.97
C CYS A 288 -16.66 0.86 -1.65
N SER A 289 -17.46 1.35 -2.59
CA SER A 289 -18.90 1.58 -2.41
C SER A 289 -19.65 0.33 -1.98
N GLU A 290 -19.23 -0.83 -2.50
CA GLU A 290 -19.83 -2.14 -2.21
C GLU A 290 -19.60 -2.59 -0.76
N PHE A 291 -18.60 -2.01 -0.09
CA PHE A 291 -18.25 -2.32 1.29
C PHE A 291 -18.81 -1.30 2.28
N LEU A 292 -19.37 -0.18 1.80
CA LEU A 292 -19.87 0.90 2.64
C LEU A 292 -21.38 0.82 2.89
N THR A 293 -22.16 0.50 1.85
CA THR A 293 -23.62 0.65 1.94
C THR A 293 -24.37 -0.35 1.07
N ASN A 294 -25.66 -0.52 1.37
CA ASN A 294 -26.61 -1.25 0.52
C ASN A 294 -27.28 -0.33 -0.51
N ASN A 295 -27.05 0.99 -0.41
CA ASN A 295 -27.57 1.94 -1.38
C ASN A 295 -26.88 1.77 -2.74
N GLU A 296 -27.57 2.18 -3.81
CA GLU A 296 -27.03 2.13 -5.18
C GLU A 296 -25.77 3.00 -5.32
N GLN A 297 -25.76 4.13 -4.61
CA GLN A 297 -24.68 5.10 -4.59
C GLN A 297 -24.18 5.26 -3.15
N ALA A 298 -22.86 5.24 -3.00
CA ALA A 298 -22.20 5.61 -1.76
C ALA A 298 -21.78 7.08 -1.80
N TYR A 299 -21.73 7.69 -0.62
CA TYR A 299 -21.30 9.06 -0.35
C TYR A 299 -20.17 9.07 0.68
N ILE A 300 -19.43 10.18 0.78
CA ILE A 300 -18.42 10.37 1.83
C ILE A 300 -19.05 10.21 3.22
N SER A 301 -20.33 10.54 3.39
CA SER A 301 -21.03 10.30 4.65
C SER A 301 -21.12 8.81 5.02
N ASP A 302 -21.35 7.89 4.07
CA ASP A 302 -21.35 6.45 4.36
C ASP A 302 -19.95 5.99 4.81
N PHE A 303 -18.90 6.54 4.18
CA PHE A 303 -17.52 6.31 4.60
C PHE A 303 -17.25 6.80 6.02
N VAL A 304 -17.70 8.00 6.37
CA VAL A 304 -17.51 8.53 7.73
C VAL A 304 -18.42 7.83 8.75
N ASP A 305 -19.54 7.24 8.35
CA ASP A 305 -20.35 6.37 9.24
C ASP A 305 -19.54 5.16 9.74
N HIS A 306 -18.71 4.57 8.86
CA HIS A 306 -17.78 3.50 9.24
C HIS A 306 -16.70 4.00 10.22
N ILE A 307 -16.17 5.21 10.01
CA ILE A 307 -15.22 5.84 10.95
C ILE A 307 -15.90 6.06 12.31
N ASP A 308 -17.08 6.66 12.34
CA ASP A 308 -17.85 6.92 13.55
C ASP A 308 -18.09 5.64 14.35
N TYR A 309 -18.45 4.56 13.65
CA TYR A 309 -18.68 3.26 14.28
C TYR A 309 -17.42 2.73 14.97
N ILE A 310 -16.28 2.73 14.26
CA ILE A 310 -15.00 2.27 14.82
C ILE A 310 -14.57 3.15 16.00
N VAL A 311 -14.69 4.46 15.88
CA VAL A 311 -14.37 5.42 16.95
C VAL A 311 -15.21 5.14 18.20
N LYS A 312 -16.53 4.92 18.04
CA LYS A 312 -17.44 4.61 19.15
C LYS A 312 -17.14 3.25 19.79
N LEU A 313 -16.78 2.24 18.99
CA LEU A 313 -16.57 0.87 19.47
C LEU A 313 -15.20 0.67 20.12
N ILE A 314 -14.12 1.07 19.44
CA ILE A 314 -12.74 0.75 19.84
C ILE A 314 -11.87 1.98 20.12
N GLY A 315 -12.35 3.18 19.81
CA GLY A 315 -11.66 4.44 20.08
C GLY A 315 -10.92 5.01 18.86
N VAL A 316 -10.68 6.32 18.90
CA VAL A 316 -10.12 7.09 17.78
C VAL A 316 -8.68 6.72 17.41
N ASP A 317 -7.93 6.06 18.28
CA ASP A 317 -6.52 5.68 18.05
C ASP A 317 -6.33 4.49 17.08
N HIS A 318 -7.44 3.91 16.60
CA HIS A 318 -7.47 2.66 15.84
C HIS A 318 -8.15 2.78 14.47
N VAL A 319 -8.34 4.00 13.96
CA VAL A 319 -8.99 4.26 12.67
C VAL A 319 -8.14 5.13 11.76
N GLY A 320 -8.21 4.92 10.45
CA GLY A 320 -7.51 5.67 9.41
C GLY A 320 -8.25 5.66 8.08
N ILE A 321 -7.56 6.08 7.02
CA ILE A 321 -8.08 6.12 5.63
C ILE A 321 -7.30 5.12 4.77
N GLY A 322 -8.01 4.33 3.97
CA GLY A 322 -7.46 3.37 3.01
C GLY A 322 -8.28 3.39 1.72
N SER A 323 -8.01 4.34 0.84
CA SER A 323 -8.94 4.73 -0.22
C SER A 323 -9.28 3.62 -1.20
N ASP A 324 -8.33 2.73 -1.51
CA ASP A 324 -8.48 1.78 -2.60
C ASP A 324 -8.67 2.50 -3.96
N PHE A 325 -8.04 3.68 -4.11
CA PHE A 325 -7.99 4.42 -5.36
C PHE A 325 -7.37 3.58 -6.48
N ASP A 326 -7.94 3.71 -7.69
CA ASP A 326 -7.65 2.90 -8.89
C ASP A 326 -7.97 1.39 -8.80
N GLY A 327 -8.39 0.91 -7.61
CA GLY A 327 -8.73 -0.48 -7.30
C GLY A 327 -10.23 -0.76 -7.24
N SER A 328 -11.04 0.22 -6.83
CA SER A 328 -12.49 0.06 -6.71
C SER A 328 -13.32 1.27 -7.14
N ARG A 329 -14.64 1.09 -7.13
CA ARG A 329 -15.63 2.17 -7.30
C ARG A 329 -15.80 2.91 -5.96
N ILE A 330 -15.48 4.19 -5.97
CA ILE A 330 -15.52 5.08 -4.80
C ILE A 330 -16.84 5.90 -4.74
N PRO A 331 -17.11 6.62 -3.63
CA PRO A 331 -18.31 7.42 -3.46
C PRO A 331 -18.48 8.49 -4.54
N ILE A 332 -19.71 8.79 -4.93
CA ILE A 332 -19.97 9.62 -6.12
C ILE A 332 -19.58 11.08 -5.92
N ASP A 333 -19.60 11.54 -4.66
CA ASP A 333 -19.23 12.87 -4.22
C ASP A 333 -17.72 13.02 -3.96
N LEU A 334 -16.94 11.97 -4.24
CA LEU A 334 -15.48 11.95 -4.22
C LEU A 334 -14.93 11.47 -5.58
N LYS A 335 -14.44 12.40 -6.40
CA LYS A 335 -13.98 12.04 -7.75
C LYS A 335 -12.65 11.28 -7.79
N ASP A 336 -11.67 11.76 -7.03
CA ASP A 336 -10.27 11.34 -7.11
C ASP A 336 -9.49 11.87 -5.89
N SER A 337 -8.19 11.59 -5.81
CA SER A 337 -7.36 11.99 -4.68
C SER A 337 -7.26 13.49 -4.45
N SER A 338 -7.64 14.32 -5.44
CA SER A 338 -7.70 15.78 -5.26
C SER A 338 -8.82 16.25 -4.36
N GLN A 339 -9.81 15.38 -4.07
CA GLN A 339 -10.97 15.70 -3.25
C GLN A 339 -10.95 15.02 -1.88
N ILE A 340 -9.85 14.34 -1.51
CA ILE A 340 -9.75 13.62 -0.23
C ILE A 340 -9.95 14.53 1.00
N TYR A 341 -9.69 15.83 0.85
CA TYR A 341 -9.97 16.84 1.88
C TYR A 341 -11.44 16.92 2.29
N LYS A 342 -12.38 16.46 1.46
CA LYS A 342 -13.81 16.38 1.80
C LYS A 342 -14.08 15.42 2.95
N ILE A 343 -13.23 14.42 3.19
CA ILE A 343 -13.31 13.58 4.38
C ILE A 343 -13.12 14.43 5.64
N THR A 344 -12.13 15.33 5.63
CA THR A 344 -11.92 16.29 6.74
C THR A 344 -13.13 17.20 6.94
N GLN A 345 -13.78 17.64 5.85
CA GLN A 345 -15.00 18.45 5.94
C GLN A 345 -16.13 17.70 6.62
N GLU A 346 -16.34 16.45 6.25
CA GLU A 346 -17.37 15.61 6.85
C GLU A 346 -17.09 15.33 8.33
N LEU A 347 -15.83 15.07 8.71
CA LEU A 347 -15.43 14.93 10.12
C LEU A 347 -15.68 16.21 10.93
N LEU A 348 -15.35 17.38 10.38
CA LEU A 348 -15.64 18.67 11.02
C LEU A 348 -17.14 18.91 11.16
N ARG A 349 -17.94 18.56 10.14
CA ARG A 349 -19.41 18.64 10.18
C ARG A 349 -20.02 17.76 11.27
N ARG A 350 -19.35 16.65 11.60
CA ARG A 350 -19.69 15.75 12.72
C ARG A 350 -19.04 16.13 14.05
N GLU A 351 -18.49 17.35 14.14
CA GLU A 351 -17.93 17.94 15.36
C GLU A 351 -16.71 17.19 15.94
N TYR A 352 -15.96 16.45 15.11
CA TYR A 352 -14.69 15.88 15.54
C TYR A 352 -13.69 16.97 15.94
N GLY A 353 -13.02 16.77 17.07
CA GLY A 353 -11.96 17.68 17.53
C GLY A 353 -10.71 17.59 16.66
N GLU A 354 -9.95 18.68 16.57
CA GLU A 354 -8.74 18.78 15.73
C GLU A 354 -7.74 17.64 15.97
N LYS A 355 -7.51 17.26 17.24
CA LYS A 355 -6.58 16.17 17.61
C LYS A 355 -7.05 14.80 17.12
N ASP A 356 -8.35 14.57 17.13
CA ASP A 356 -8.96 13.31 16.68
C ASP A 356 -8.92 13.23 15.16
N ILE A 357 -9.16 14.35 14.47
CA ILE A 357 -8.97 14.47 13.03
C ILE A 357 -7.51 14.16 12.66
N GLU A 358 -6.51 14.73 13.34
CA GLU A 358 -5.10 14.42 13.05
C GLU A 358 -4.76 12.92 13.22
N LYS A 359 -5.40 12.26 14.19
CA LYS A 359 -5.26 10.81 14.40
C LYS A 359 -5.82 10.02 13.23
N ILE A 360 -7.08 10.29 12.87
CA ILE A 360 -7.79 9.65 11.74
C ILE A 360 -7.06 9.90 10.43
N LEU A 361 -6.63 11.14 10.17
CA LEU A 361 -5.99 11.50 8.90
C LEU A 361 -4.62 10.87 8.72
N GLY A 362 -3.90 10.49 9.78
CA GLY A 362 -2.62 9.83 9.56
C GLY A 362 -1.79 9.46 10.78
N LYS A 363 -1.92 10.14 11.92
CA LYS A 363 -1.04 9.83 13.07
C LYS A 363 -1.19 8.37 13.54
N ASN A 364 -2.38 7.76 13.39
CA ASN A 364 -2.59 6.37 13.75
C ASN A 364 -1.80 5.39 12.86
N LEU A 365 -1.84 5.57 11.54
CA LEU A 365 -1.07 4.72 10.62
C LEU A 365 0.44 4.92 10.80
N LEU A 366 0.89 6.17 11.00
CA LEU A 366 2.29 6.48 11.28
C LEU A 366 2.76 5.85 12.60
N ARG A 367 1.91 5.84 13.65
CA ARG A 367 2.19 5.15 14.91
C ARG A 367 2.46 3.67 14.70
N VAL A 368 1.63 2.98 13.90
CA VAL A 368 1.82 1.54 13.64
C VAL A 368 3.11 1.29 12.86
N LEU A 369 3.38 2.07 11.80
CA LEU A 369 4.64 2.00 11.06
C LEU A 369 5.85 2.18 11.98
N GLU A 370 5.82 3.19 12.86
CA GLU A 370 6.89 3.47 13.82
C GLU A 370 7.09 2.32 14.82
N GLN A 371 6.01 1.81 15.41
CA GLN A 371 6.06 0.71 16.38
C GLN A 371 6.61 -0.58 15.76
N VAL A 372 6.27 -0.86 14.51
CA VAL A 372 6.79 -2.02 13.78
C VAL A 372 8.24 -1.81 13.36
N GLU A 373 8.61 -0.61 12.88
CA GLU A 373 9.99 -0.26 12.53
C GLU A 373 10.93 -0.42 13.73
N ASN A 374 10.52 0.06 14.91
CA ASN A 374 11.32 0.04 16.14
C ASN A 374 11.58 -1.37 16.71
N ARG A 375 10.87 -2.40 16.23
CA ARG A 375 11.11 -3.80 16.62
C ARG A 375 12.32 -4.41 15.94
N LYS A 376 12.73 -3.84 14.81
CA LYS A 376 13.84 -4.34 14.02
C LYS A 376 15.14 -4.24 14.82
N LYS A 377 15.87 -5.35 14.91
CA LYS A 377 17.24 -5.32 15.46
C LYS A 377 18.15 -4.53 14.52
N PRO A 378 19.00 -3.62 15.04
CA PRO A 378 19.95 -2.89 14.21
C PRO A 378 20.86 -3.89 13.49
N ARG A 379 20.92 -3.81 12.16
CA ARG A 379 21.91 -4.55 11.37
C ARG A 379 23.26 -3.83 11.52
N LYS A 380 24.31 -4.57 11.88
CA LYS A 380 25.69 -4.06 11.79
C LYS A 380 26.01 -3.89 10.31
N ILE A 381 26.05 -2.64 9.83
CA ILE A 381 26.48 -2.30 8.47
C ILE A 381 27.93 -1.83 8.59
N ASN A 382 28.84 -2.44 7.83
CA ASN A 382 30.18 -1.88 7.70
C ASN A 382 30.16 -0.84 6.56
N HIS A 383 30.46 0.41 6.89
CA HIS A 383 30.47 1.50 5.92
C HIS A 383 31.67 1.46 4.97
N ASN A 384 32.68 0.60 5.24
CA ASN A 384 33.91 0.51 4.45
C ASN A 384 33.79 -0.44 3.24
N ILE A 385 32.69 -1.19 3.12
CA ILE A 385 32.44 -2.08 1.99
C ILE A 385 31.28 -1.53 1.14
N GLU A 386 31.54 -1.37 -0.15
CA GLU A 386 30.57 -0.95 -1.16
C GLU A 386 30.40 -2.06 -2.21
N ILE A 387 29.15 -2.39 -2.52
CA ILE A 387 28.78 -3.29 -3.62
C ILE A 387 28.35 -2.38 -4.77
N ILE A 388 29.00 -2.52 -5.91
CA ILE A 388 28.71 -1.75 -7.12
C ILE A 388 28.17 -2.74 -8.15
N PRO A 389 26.84 -2.90 -8.27
CA PRO A 389 26.25 -3.84 -9.20
C PRO A 389 26.53 -3.42 -10.64
N GLU A 390 26.74 -4.40 -11.53
CA GLU A 390 26.87 -4.16 -12.97
C GLU A 390 25.56 -3.62 -13.56
N TYR A 391 24.43 -4.09 -13.04
CA TYR A 391 23.10 -3.67 -13.49
C TYR A 391 22.50 -2.62 -12.56
N LYS A 392 21.73 -1.70 -13.15
CA LYS A 392 20.95 -0.70 -12.42
C LYS A 392 19.52 -1.20 -12.19
N MET A 393 18.85 -0.61 -11.19
CA MET A 393 17.42 -0.83 -10.94
C MET A 393 16.60 -0.64 -12.23
N GLY A 394 15.85 -1.67 -12.62
CA GLY A 394 15.00 -1.68 -13.80
C GLY A 394 15.74 -1.85 -15.13
N GLN A 395 17.02 -2.21 -15.13
CA GLN A 395 17.80 -2.33 -16.36
C GLN A 395 17.27 -3.45 -17.27
N ILE A 396 17.18 -3.14 -18.56
CA ILE A 396 16.79 -4.10 -19.61
C ILE A 396 18.01 -4.86 -20.11
N ILE A 397 17.92 -6.19 -20.13
CA ILE A 397 18.91 -7.12 -20.67
C ILE A 397 18.25 -8.05 -21.70
N LYS A 398 19.06 -8.69 -22.56
CA LYS A 398 18.56 -9.55 -23.66
C LYS A 398 18.83 -11.05 -23.48
N ASN A 399 19.63 -11.40 -22.47
CA ASN A 399 20.10 -12.76 -22.24
C ASN A 399 19.31 -13.40 -21.08
N ARG A 400 18.70 -14.57 -21.33
CA ARG A 400 17.98 -15.36 -20.31
C ARG A 400 18.89 -16.19 -19.41
N THR A 401 20.17 -16.30 -19.74
CA THR A 401 21.21 -16.88 -18.87
C THR A 401 22.33 -15.86 -18.66
N PRO A 402 22.03 -14.71 -17.99
CA PRO A 402 23.02 -13.67 -17.79
C PRO A 402 24.11 -14.13 -16.82
N ILE A 403 25.25 -13.45 -16.88
CA ILE A 403 26.20 -13.44 -15.77
C ILE A 403 25.82 -12.23 -14.93
N LEU A 404 25.49 -12.48 -13.66
CA LEU A 404 25.16 -11.45 -12.69
C LEU A 404 26.44 -11.10 -11.95
N LYS A 405 26.89 -9.85 -12.02
CA LYS A 405 28.17 -9.41 -11.43
C LYS A 405 28.00 -8.17 -10.56
N SER A 406 28.83 -8.08 -9.54
CA SER A 406 29.02 -6.87 -8.75
C SER A 406 30.49 -6.69 -8.39
N ARG A 407 30.99 -5.47 -8.56
CA ARG A 407 32.34 -5.11 -8.08
C ARG A 407 32.26 -4.78 -6.60
N ILE A 408 33.22 -5.29 -5.83
CA ILE A 408 33.36 -4.98 -4.41
C ILE A 408 34.48 -3.95 -4.24
N LYS A 409 34.19 -2.89 -3.49
CA LYS A 409 35.17 -1.87 -3.11
C LYS A 409 35.31 -1.88 -1.59
N GLY A 410 36.53 -2.09 -1.11
CA GLY A 410 36.88 -2.26 0.31
C GLY A 410 38.07 -3.21 0.47
N GLU A 411 38.51 -3.46 1.71
CA GLU A 411 39.56 -4.43 2.00
C GLU A 411 39.03 -5.87 1.85
N ILE A 412 39.61 -6.66 0.94
CA ILE A 412 39.16 -8.03 0.65
C ILE A 412 39.37 -8.96 1.86
N SER A 413 40.37 -8.68 2.71
CA SER A 413 40.61 -9.41 3.97
C SER A 413 39.43 -9.36 4.93
N ASP A 414 38.54 -8.36 4.78
CA ASP A 414 37.34 -8.21 5.59
C ASP A 414 36.14 -8.98 5.02
N ILE A 415 36.33 -9.80 3.99
CA ILE A 415 35.26 -10.54 3.31
C ILE A 415 35.50 -12.04 3.42
N ASP A 416 34.43 -12.76 3.75
CA ASP A 416 34.35 -14.21 3.67
C ASP A 416 33.57 -14.58 2.39
N VAL A 417 34.32 -14.86 1.32
CA VAL A 417 33.75 -15.19 0.00
C VAL A 417 32.93 -16.48 0.05
N GLU A 418 33.37 -17.48 0.83
CA GLU A 418 32.69 -18.76 0.96
C GLU A 418 31.33 -18.64 1.66
N LYS A 419 31.20 -17.69 2.61
CA LYS A 419 29.91 -17.36 3.23
C LYS A 419 29.06 -16.38 2.41
N SER A 420 29.67 -15.66 1.48
CA SER A 420 28.97 -14.70 0.63
C SER A 420 28.11 -15.43 -0.40
N ARG A 421 26.97 -14.84 -0.75
CA ARG A 421 25.97 -15.48 -1.61
C ARG A 421 25.24 -14.49 -2.49
N ILE A 422 24.62 -15.03 -3.53
CA ILE A 422 23.67 -14.31 -4.37
C ILE A 422 22.29 -14.92 -4.18
N VAL A 423 21.26 -14.09 -4.08
CA VAL A 423 19.87 -14.53 -4.02
C VAL A 423 19.19 -14.06 -5.30
N LEU A 424 18.65 -14.98 -6.08
CA LEU A 424 17.93 -14.71 -7.33
C LEU A 424 16.51 -15.24 -7.19
N ASP A 425 15.52 -14.34 -7.23
CA ASP A 425 14.10 -14.63 -7.03
C ASP A 425 13.81 -15.46 -5.76
N GLY A 426 14.46 -15.08 -4.66
CA GLY A 426 14.39 -15.76 -3.36
C GLY A 426 15.15 -17.10 -3.29
N ILE A 427 15.89 -17.48 -4.33
CA ILE A 427 16.69 -18.71 -4.31
C ILE A 427 18.17 -18.36 -4.10
N PRO A 428 18.82 -18.83 -3.02
CA PRO A 428 20.22 -18.57 -2.77
C PRO A 428 21.14 -19.47 -3.62
N TYR A 429 22.24 -18.89 -4.10
CA TYR A 429 23.31 -19.58 -4.81
C TYR A 429 24.68 -19.13 -4.28
N ARG A 430 25.69 -19.98 -4.49
CA ARG A 430 27.08 -19.64 -4.22
C ARG A 430 27.60 -18.63 -5.26
N LEU A 431 28.40 -17.69 -4.80
CA LEU A 431 29.11 -16.74 -5.63
C LEU A 431 30.48 -17.30 -6.04
N ASP A 432 30.88 -16.99 -7.26
CA ASP A 432 32.28 -17.07 -7.69
C ASP A 432 32.94 -15.69 -7.44
N TYR A 433 34.25 -15.68 -7.21
CA TYR A 433 35.01 -14.44 -6.98
C TYR A 433 36.23 -14.34 -7.90
N ASP A 434 36.34 -13.20 -8.55
CA ASP A 434 37.51 -12.78 -9.31
C ASP A 434 38.35 -11.83 -8.45
N TYR A 435 39.49 -12.32 -7.96
CA TYR A 435 40.40 -11.56 -7.08
C TYR A 435 41.09 -10.41 -7.80
N GLU A 436 41.38 -10.55 -9.10
CA GLU A 436 42.05 -9.50 -9.88
C GLU A 436 41.13 -8.32 -10.12
N LEU A 437 39.86 -8.61 -10.45
CA LEU A 437 38.84 -7.59 -10.72
C LEU A 437 38.04 -7.18 -9.48
N SER A 438 38.33 -7.78 -8.32
CA SER A 438 37.55 -7.61 -7.08
C SER A 438 36.04 -7.74 -7.33
N THR A 439 35.64 -8.77 -8.08
CA THR A 439 34.28 -8.91 -8.60
C THR A 439 33.68 -10.24 -8.16
N VAL A 440 32.51 -10.17 -7.53
CA VAL A 440 31.67 -11.36 -7.30
C VAL A 440 30.76 -11.58 -8.50
N TYR A 441 30.53 -12.83 -8.86
CA TYR A 441 29.61 -13.14 -9.93
C TYR A 441 28.90 -14.48 -9.79
N TYR A 442 27.83 -14.65 -10.56
CA TYR A 442 27.13 -15.91 -10.72
C TYR A 442 26.62 -16.03 -12.15
N LYS A 443 26.92 -17.16 -12.79
CA LYS A 443 26.38 -17.49 -14.11
C LYS A 443 25.08 -18.26 -13.95
N VAL A 444 23.98 -17.64 -14.39
CA VAL A 444 22.67 -18.27 -14.40
C VAL A 444 22.68 -19.53 -15.28
N LYS A 445 22.41 -20.69 -14.69
CA LYS A 445 22.58 -22.01 -15.33
C LYS A 445 21.40 -22.42 -16.21
N LYS A 446 20.18 -22.05 -15.80
CA LYS A 446 18.94 -22.34 -16.53
C LYS A 446 18.34 -21.04 -17.05
N PRO A 447 17.79 -21.01 -18.28
CA PRO A 447 17.13 -19.82 -18.79
C PRO A 447 16.04 -19.32 -17.83
N LEU A 448 16.11 -18.05 -17.48
CA LEU A 448 15.05 -17.37 -16.74
C LEU A 448 13.79 -17.31 -17.60
N GLU A 449 12.66 -17.69 -17.01
CA GLU A 449 11.39 -17.92 -17.72
C GLU A 449 10.58 -16.65 -17.92
N GLU A 450 10.66 -15.72 -16.98
CA GLU A 450 9.84 -14.51 -16.95
C GLU A 450 10.64 -13.25 -17.28
N ARG A 451 9.98 -12.10 -17.17
CA ARG A 451 10.56 -10.82 -17.61
C ARG A 451 11.27 -10.09 -16.50
N PHE A 452 10.65 -9.93 -15.34
CA PHE A 452 11.25 -9.24 -14.22
C PHE A 452 11.80 -10.23 -13.21
N HIS A 453 13.02 -9.95 -12.76
CA HIS A 453 13.76 -10.75 -11.80
C HIS A 453 14.41 -9.85 -10.77
N VAL A 454 14.58 -10.36 -9.56
CA VAL A 454 15.27 -9.66 -8.48
C VAL A 454 16.53 -10.42 -8.10
N VAL A 455 17.61 -9.67 -7.90
CA VAL A 455 18.88 -10.23 -7.45
C VAL A 455 19.40 -9.44 -6.27
N SER A 456 19.89 -10.15 -5.26
CA SER A 456 20.60 -9.59 -4.13
C SER A 456 22.00 -10.16 -4.04
N PHE A 457 23.01 -9.29 -3.93
CA PHE A 457 24.36 -9.68 -3.57
C PHE A 457 24.53 -9.48 -2.07
N GLU A 458 24.83 -10.55 -1.35
CA GLU A 458 25.01 -10.54 0.10
C GLU A 458 26.45 -10.89 0.44
N ILE A 459 27.18 -9.90 0.96
CA ILE A 459 28.60 -10.00 1.29
C ILE A 459 28.75 -10.16 2.79
N TYR A 460 29.44 -11.23 3.18
CA TYR A 460 29.63 -11.65 4.56
C TYR A 460 31.09 -11.53 4.99
N ASN A 461 31.30 -11.51 6.29
CA ASN A 461 32.59 -11.71 6.93
C ASN A 461 32.45 -12.65 8.14
N ASN A 462 33.52 -12.80 8.92
CA ASN A 462 33.53 -13.67 10.10
C ASN A 462 32.53 -13.27 11.20
N THR A 463 32.05 -12.02 11.20
CA THR A 463 31.11 -11.49 12.20
C THR A 463 29.65 -11.42 11.73
N GLY A 464 29.38 -11.63 10.44
CA GLY A 464 28.03 -11.63 9.87
C GLY A 464 27.94 -10.97 8.48
N MET A 465 26.72 -10.68 8.04
CA MET A 465 26.48 -9.95 6.79
C MET A 465 26.93 -8.50 6.94
N VAL A 466 27.72 -8.04 5.98
CA VAL A 466 28.44 -6.76 6.04
C VAL A 466 27.79 -5.72 5.14
N LYS A 467 27.40 -6.16 3.94
CA LYS A 467 26.76 -5.33 2.93
C LYS A 467 25.80 -6.18 2.10
N LYS A 468 24.71 -5.55 1.68
CA LYS A 468 23.75 -6.13 0.76
C LYS A 468 23.32 -5.07 -0.25
N ASP A 469 23.14 -5.49 -1.49
CA ASP A 469 22.57 -4.68 -2.57
C ASP A 469 21.55 -5.50 -3.34
N THR A 470 20.37 -4.94 -3.59
CA THR A 470 19.22 -5.63 -4.19
C THR A 470 18.68 -4.81 -5.35
N ILE A 471 18.59 -5.42 -6.54
CA ILE A 471 18.13 -4.75 -7.76
C ILE A 471 17.11 -5.59 -8.51
N ILE A 472 16.24 -4.91 -9.25
CA ILE A 472 15.34 -5.51 -10.25
C ILE A 472 15.98 -5.36 -11.62
N PHE A 473 15.90 -6.38 -12.47
CA PHE A 473 16.23 -6.28 -13.89
C PHE A 473 15.11 -6.88 -14.76
N TYR A 474 15.09 -6.49 -16.03
CA TYR A 474 14.09 -6.90 -17.02
C TYR A 474 14.74 -7.64 -18.18
N ILE A 475 14.18 -8.77 -18.58
CA ILE A 475 14.58 -9.54 -19.76
C ILE A 475 13.67 -9.19 -20.92
N GLN A 476 14.26 -8.60 -21.96
CA GLN A 476 13.56 -8.33 -23.22
C GLN A 476 13.52 -9.60 -24.09
N ASP A 477 12.30 -10.02 -24.42
CA ASP A 477 12.08 -11.10 -25.38
C ASP A 477 12.55 -10.69 -26.79
N LYS A 478 13.32 -11.57 -27.45
CA LYS A 478 13.79 -11.36 -28.83
C LYS A 478 12.66 -11.20 -29.85
N ASN A 479 11.44 -11.66 -29.53
CA ASN A 479 10.29 -11.66 -30.44
C ASN A 479 9.36 -10.46 -30.28
N ASN A 480 9.61 -9.55 -29.33
CA ASN A 480 8.79 -8.35 -29.10
C ASN A 480 9.46 -7.05 -29.59
N SER A 481 10.52 -7.15 -30.39
CA SER A 481 11.14 -6.00 -31.07
C SER A 481 10.60 -5.82 -32.49
N ALA A 482 9.28 -5.79 -32.64
CA ALA A 482 8.56 -5.30 -33.82
C ALA A 482 7.05 -5.38 -33.54
N GLU A 483 6.47 -4.29 -33.05
CA GLU A 483 5.09 -3.85 -33.37
C GLU A 483 4.92 -2.38 -32.98
#